data_AF-A0A7W0XH35-F1
#
_entry.id   AF-A0A7W0XH35-F1
#
_cell.length_a   1.000
_cell.length_b   1.000
_cell.length_c   1.000
_cell.angle_alpha   90.00
_cell.angle_beta   90.00
_cell.angle_gamma   90.00
#
_symmetry.space_group_name_H-M   'P 1'
#
loop_
_entity.id
_entity.type
_entity.pdbx_description
1 polymer ?
#
loop_
_entity_poly.entity_id
_entity_poly.type
_entity_poly.pdbx_seq_one_letter_code
_entity_poly.pdbx_strand_id
1 'polypeptide(L)' 'MRIIGIIFGILVAAIGGVVAYRALFLDPSSAVIVTETEVRELPNTFRVVGGIALLAIGATVAFLSLRRRNP' A
#
# COMPACT_ATOMS: atom_id res chain seq x y z
N MET A 1 -0.57 23.77 9.36
CA MET A 1 0.16 22.50 9.21
C MET A 1 -0.65 21.24 9.53
N ARG A 2 -1.54 21.23 10.54
CA ARG A 2 -2.24 20.00 10.98
C ARG A 2 -3.23 19.42 9.96
N ILE A 3 -4.06 20.26 9.34
CA ILE A 3 -5.00 19.83 8.30
C ILE A 3 -4.25 19.23 7.10
N ILE A 4 -3.12 19.84 6.73
CA ILE A 4 -2.24 19.34 5.65
C ILE A 4 -1.74 17.93 5.98
N GLY A 5 -1.30 17.68 7.22
CA GLY A 5 -0.85 16.35 7.65
C GLY A 5 -1.97 15.29 7.63
N ILE A 6 -3.19 15.66 7.98
CA ILE A 6 -4.36 14.76 7.92
C ILE A 6 -4.69 14.42 6.46
N ILE A 7 -4.81 15.43 5.60
CA ILE A 7 -5.10 15.24 4.18
C ILE A 7 -4.01 14.39 3.52
N PHE A 8 -2.75 14.71 3.78
CA PHE A 8 -1.61 13.96 3.25
C PHE A 8 -1.63 12.50 3.71
N GLY A 9 -1.83 12.24 5.00
CA GLY A 9 -1.92 10.88 5.54
C GLY A 9 -3.06 10.07 4.92
N ILE A 10 -4.23 10.69 4.71
CA ILE A 10 -5.37 10.04 4.05
C ILE A 10 -5.05 9.71 2.59
N LEU A 11 -4.43 10.63 1.85
CA LEU A 11 -4.06 10.41 0.45
C LEU A 11 -3.07 9.25 0.32
N VAL A 12 -2.03 9.22 1.15
CA VAL A 12 -1.05 8.13 1.19
C VAL A 12 -1.73 6.81 1.54
N ALA A 13 -2.64 6.83 2.53
CA ALA A 13 -3.37 5.63 2.92
C ALA A 13 -4.25 5.08 1.79
N ALA A 14 -4.95 5.96 1.07
CA ALA A 14 -5.79 5.62 -0.06
C ALA A 14 -4.96 5.02 -1.22
N ILE A 15 -3.80 5.61 -1.54
CA ILE A 15 -2.89 5.08 -2.56
C ILE A 15 -2.43 3.67 -2.18
N GLY A 16 -2.01 3.47 -0.92
CA GLY A 16 -1.61 2.16 -0.41
C GLY A 16 -2.72 1.12 -0.51
N GLY A 17 -3.94 1.50 -0.13
CA GLY A 17 -5.13 0.63 -0.22
C GLY A 17 -5.45 0.22 -1.66
N VAL A 18 -5.41 1.16 -2.61
CA VAL A 18 -5.63 0.85 -4.03
C VAL A 18 -4.55 -0.08 -4.56
N VAL A 19 -3.28 0.14 -4.23
CA VAL A 19 -2.17 -0.73 -4.65
C VAL A 19 -2.33 -2.14 -4.08
N ALA A 20 -2.63 -2.26 -2.79
CA ALA A 20 -2.85 -3.55 -2.14
C ALA A 20 -4.06 -4.28 -2.74
N TYR A 21 -5.19 -3.58 -2.94
CA TYR A 21 -6.39 -4.15 -3.54
C TYR A 21 -6.13 -4.64 -4.97
N ARG A 22 -5.46 -3.82 -5.79
CA ARG A 22 -5.11 -4.24 -7.16
C ARG A 22 -4.18 -5.45 -7.15
N ALA A 23 -3.16 -5.44 -6.29
CA ALA A 23 -2.20 -6.53 -6.21
C ALA A 23 -2.81 -7.85 -5.71
N LEU A 24 -3.84 -7.79 -4.86
CA LEU A 24 -4.54 -8.95 -4.30
C LEU A 24 -5.63 -9.51 -5.22
N PHE A 25 -6.36 -8.65 -5.93
CA PHE A 25 -7.62 -9.04 -6.59
C PHE A 25 -7.64 -8.84 -8.11
N LEU A 26 -6.77 -7.98 -8.67
CA LEU A 26 -6.83 -7.58 -10.08
C LEU A 26 -5.58 -7.97 -10.87
N ASP A 27 -4.41 -7.99 -10.24
CA ASP A 27 -3.18 -8.45 -10.86
C ASP A 27 -3.10 -9.99 -10.79
N PRO A 28 -2.56 -10.67 -11.81
CA PRO A 28 -2.31 -12.11 -11.75
C PRO A 28 -1.37 -12.43 -10.58
N SER A 29 -1.71 -13.46 -9.80
CA SER A 29 -0.98 -13.87 -8.60
C SER A 29 0.48 -14.26 -8.89
N SER A 30 0.75 -14.71 -10.11
CA SER A 30 2.09 -14.96 -10.65
C SER A 30 2.25 -14.26 -12.00
N ALA A 31 3.29 -13.44 -12.11
CA ALA A 31 3.86 -13.15 -13.42
C ALA A 31 4.67 -14.39 -13.80
N VAL A 32 4.14 -15.19 -14.73
CA VAL A 32 4.86 -16.35 -15.27
C VAL A 32 5.95 -15.83 -16.19
N ILE A 33 7.17 -15.72 -15.67
CA ILE A 33 8.33 -15.41 -16.50
C ILE A 33 8.76 -16.74 -17.13
N VAL A 34 8.36 -16.95 -18.39
CA VAL A 34 8.84 -18.08 -19.19
C VAL A 34 10.22 -17.70 -19.72
N THR A 35 11.25 -18.18 -19.03
CA THR A 35 12.63 -18.17 -19.53
C THR A 35 12.88 -19.47 -20.29
N GLU A 36 13.78 -19.51 -21.28
CA GLU A 36 14.01 -20.71 -22.13
C GLU A 36 14.29 -22.01 -21.36
N THR A 37 14.66 -21.91 -20.08
CA THR A 37 15.06 -23.04 -19.22
C THR A 37 14.26 -23.18 -17.92
N GLU A 38 13.46 -22.18 -17.52
CA GLU A 38 12.78 -22.21 -16.22
C GLU A 38 11.52 -21.35 -16.19
N VAL A 39 10.45 -21.91 -15.61
CA VAL A 39 9.21 -21.21 -15.28
C VAL A 39 9.35 -20.69 -13.86
N ARG A 40 9.58 -19.38 -13.70
CA ARG A 40 9.66 -18.76 -12.39
C ARG A 40 8.41 -17.92 -12.16
N GLU A 41 7.57 -18.36 -11.23
CA GLU A 41 6.46 -17.57 -10.72
C GLU A 41 7.05 -16.45 -9.87
N LEU A 42 7.07 -15.21 -10.36
CA LEU A 42 7.38 -14.06 -9.52
C LEU A 42 6.12 -13.71 -8.73
N PRO A 43 6.08 -13.94 -7.41
CA PRO A 43 4.88 -13.68 -6.63
C PRO A 43 4.65 -12.17 -6.56
N ASN A 44 3.40 -11.74 -6.71
CA ASN A 44 3.05 -10.33 -6.56
C ASN A 44 3.09 -9.83 -5.09
N THR A 45 3.62 -10.65 -4.18
CA THR A 45 3.72 -10.41 -2.74
C THR A 45 4.40 -9.09 -2.41
N PHE A 46 5.41 -8.67 -3.18
CA PHE A 46 6.08 -7.39 -2.94
C PHE A 46 5.15 -6.18 -3.13
N ARG A 47 4.26 -6.20 -4.13
CA ARG A 47 3.29 -5.12 -4.34
C ARG A 47 2.22 -5.11 -3.28
N VAL A 48 1.76 -6.29 -2.86
CA VAL A 48 0.78 -6.44 -1.76
C VAL A 48 1.36 -5.86 -0.46
N VAL A 49 2.55 -6.30 -0.07
CA VAL A 49 3.23 -5.84 1.15
C VAL A 49 3.51 -4.34 1.10
N GLY A 50 3.97 -3.83 -0.06
CA GLY A 50 4.20 -2.41 -0.27
C GLY A 50 2.93 -1.57 -0.12
N GLY A 51 1.81 -2.01 -0.72
CA GLY A 51 0.52 -1.33 -0.61
C GLY A 51 -0.01 -1.30 0.82
N ILE A 52 0.06 -2.43 1.54
CA ILE A 52 -0.37 -2.54 2.95
C ILE A 52 0.49 -1.64 3.84
N ALA A 53 1.82 -1.64 3.64
CA ALA A 53 2.72 -0.79 4.41
C ALA A 53 2.41 0.70 4.21
N LEU A 54 2.17 1.12 2.96
CA LEU A 54 1.79 2.50 2.65
C LEU A 54 0.45 2.88 3.30
N LEU A 55 -0.53 1.95 3.28
CA LEU A 55 -1.82 2.14 3.94
C LEU A 55 -1.65 2.34 5.45
N ALA A 56 -0.89 1.47 6.10
CA ALA A 56 -0.66 1.53 7.54
C ALA A 56 0.06 2.82 7.96
N ILE A 57 1.09 3.22 7.20
CA ILE A 57 1.84 4.46 7.48
C ILE A 57 0.95 5.69 7.27
N GLY A 58 0.24 5.78 6.15
CA GLY A 58 -0.66 6.90 5.86
C GLY A 58 -1.75 7.04 6.92
N ALA A 59 -2.39 5.93 7.30
CA ALA A 59 -3.41 5.89 8.35
C ALA A 59 -2.84 6.33 9.71
N THR A 60 -1.64 5.86 10.07
CA THR A 60 -0.97 6.23 11.32
C THR A 60 -0.63 7.73 11.34
N VAL A 61 -0.12 8.30 10.24
CA VAL A 61 0.20 9.72 10.14
C VAL A 61 -1.07 10.59 10.26
N ALA A 62 -2.16 10.19 9.59
CA ALA A 62 -3.44 10.87 9.70
C ALA A 62 -3.98 10.81 11.14
N PHE A 63 -3.92 9.63 11.77
CA PHE A 63 -4.39 9.41 13.13
C PHE A 63 -3.58 10.20 14.16
N LEU A 64 -2.25 10.20 14.08
CA LEU A 64 -1.38 10.98 14.97
C LEU A 64 -1.61 12.49 14.78
N SER A 65 -1.82 12.95 13.56
CA SER A 65 -2.15 14.35 13.27
C SER A 65 -3.50 14.77 13.85
N LEU A 66 -4.44 13.83 13.96
CA LEU A 66 -5.72 14.03 14.64
C LEU A 66 -5.59 13.98 16.18
N ARG A 67 -4.80 13.03 16.70
CA ARG A 67 -4.62 12.76 18.15
C ARG A 67 -3.88 13.85 18.91
N ARG A 68 -3.11 14.71 18.23
CA ARG A 68 -2.56 15.97 18.79
C ARG A 68 -3.63 16.96 19.31
N ARG A 69 -4.91 16.58 19.31
CA ARG A 69 -6.05 17.33 19.84
C ARG A 69 -6.42 16.95 21.29
N ASN A 70 -5.95 15.84 21.85
CA ASN A 70 -6.29 15.46 23.23
C ASN A 70 -5.21 15.98 24.19
N PRO A 71 -5.47 17.02 25.02
CA PRO A 71 -4.75 17.22 26.27
C PRO A 71 -5.01 16.09 27.25
#